data_AF-S7YW77-F1
#
_entry.id   AF-S7YW77-F1
#
_cell.length_a   1.000
_cell.length_b   1.000
_cell.length_c   1.000
_cell.angle_alpha   90.00
_cell.angle_beta   90.00
_cell.angle_gamma   90.00
#
_symmetry.space_group_name_H-M   'P 1'
#
loop_
_entity.id
_entity.type
_entity.pdbx_description
1 polymer ?
#
loop_
_entity_poly.entity_id
_entity_poly.type
_entity_poly.pdbx_seq_one_letter_code
_entity_poly.pdbx_strand_id
1 'polypeptide(L)'
;MDYVFTHSPYCLYAYHDLIMKEMANRGYKVSPEWMDKNYRGKICPSYQDLVEEKLKSPIYSEHDATYYEECLANLREKGIELE
;
A
#
# COMPACT_ATOMS: atom_id res chain seq x y z
N MET A 1 -9.34 13.39 -6.65
CA MET A 1 -9.34 11.97 -7.02
C MET A 1 -7.98 11.45 -6.62
N ASP A 2 -7.89 10.43 -5.77
CA ASP A 2 -6.60 9.92 -5.30
C ASP A 2 -5.85 9.26 -6.45
N TYR A 3 -4.56 9.60 -6.60
CA TYR A 3 -3.72 9.12 -7.71
C TYR A 3 -3.68 7.58 -7.77
N VAL A 4 -3.82 6.88 -6.63
CA VAL A 4 -3.84 5.41 -6.59
C VAL A 4 -4.90 4.79 -7.52
N PHE A 5 -5.99 5.51 -7.80
CA PHE A 5 -7.07 5.06 -8.69
C PHE A 5 -6.82 5.40 -10.17
N THR A 6 -5.75 6.13 -10.49
CA THR A 6 -5.30 6.36 -11.87
C THR A 6 -4.27 5.33 -12.32
N HIS A 7 -3.81 4.46 -11.42
CA HIS A 7 -2.90 3.35 -11.70
C HIS A 7 -3.65 2.02 -11.73
N SER A 8 -2.95 0.98 -12.19
CA SER A 8 -3.46 -0.39 -12.16
C SER A 8 -3.81 -0.83 -10.74
N PRO A 9 -4.92 -1.56 -10.52
CA PRO A 9 -5.23 -2.13 -9.20
C PRO A 9 -4.13 -3.06 -8.67
N TYR A 10 -3.29 -3.60 -9.55
CA TYR A 10 -2.15 -4.40 -9.13
C TYR A 10 -1.09 -3.59 -8.40
N CYS A 11 -0.86 -2.31 -8.77
CA CYS A 11 0.03 -1.42 -8.02
C CYS A 11 -0.46 -1.22 -6.58
N LEU A 12 -1.78 -1.11 -6.39
CA LEU A 12 -2.38 -0.98 -5.07
C LEU A 12 -2.15 -2.23 -4.23
N TYR A 13 -2.40 -3.41 -4.79
CA TYR A 13 -2.08 -4.67 -4.11
C TYR A 13 -0.60 -4.79 -3.79
N ALA A 14 0.29 -4.51 -4.74
CA ALA A 14 1.73 -4.63 -4.56
C ALA A 14 2.25 -3.72 -3.45
N TYR A 15 1.79 -2.47 -3.40
CA TYR A 15 2.13 -1.56 -2.32
C TYR A 15 1.53 -2.04 -0.99
N HIS A 16 0.28 -2.51 -1.00
CA HIS A 16 -0.38 -3.06 0.18
C HIS A 16 0.37 -4.26 0.77
N ASP A 17 0.87 -5.18 -0.06
CA ASP A 17 1.67 -6.33 0.35
C ASP A 17 2.95 -5.91 1.10
N LEU A 18 3.62 -4.83 0.67
CA LEU A 18 4.75 -4.25 1.41
C LEU A 18 4.35 -3.80 2.81
N ILE A 19 3.19 -3.14 2.94
CA ILE A 19 2.65 -2.69 4.24
C ILE A 19 2.29 -3.89 5.12
N MET A 20 1.64 -4.92 4.57
CA MET A 20 1.30 -6.12 5.33
C MET A 20 2.54 -6.85 5.85
N LYS A 21 3.60 -6.93 5.04
CA LYS A 21 4.90 -7.48 5.46
C LYS A 21 5.52 -6.64 6.59
N GLU A 22 5.51 -5.32 6.46
CA GLU A 22 6.02 -4.43 7.51
C GLU A 22 5.22 -4.55 8.81
N MET A 23 3.89 -4.62 8.73
CA MET A 23 3.03 -4.85 9.88
C MET A 23 3.33 -6.19 10.55
N ALA A 24 3.47 -7.27 9.78
CA ALA A 24 3.85 -8.57 10.31
C ALA A 24 5.23 -8.54 10.97
N ASN A 25 6.21 -7.86 10.37
CA ASN A 25 7.55 -7.68 10.93
C ASN A 25 7.54 -6.93 12.28
N ARG A 26 6.62 -5.98 12.44
CA ARG A 26 6.39 -5.27 13.71
C ARG A 26 5.55 -6.06 14.73
N GLY A 27 5.20 -7.31 14.42
CA GLY A 27 4.46 -8.21 15.31
C GLY A 27 2.93 -8.07 15.24
N TYR A 28 2.39 -7.32 14.29
CA TYR A 28 0.94 -7.27 14.09
C TYR A 28 0.43 -8.57 13.47
N LYS A 29 -0.76 -9.00 13.90
CA LYS A 29 -1.43 -10.16 13.32
C LYS A 29 -2.14 -9.76 12.02
N VAL A 30 -1.51 -10.07 10.89
CA VAL A 30 -2.09 -9.90 9.56
C VAL A 30 -2.91 -11.13 9.18
N SER A 31 -4.14 -10.93 8.71
CA SER A 31 -4.97 -12.03 8.20
C SER A 31 -4.52 -12.44 6.79
N PRO A 32 -4.46 -13.75 6.45
CA PRO A 32 -3.90 -14.21 5.17
C PRO A 32 -4.59 -13.65 3.92
N GLU A 33 -5.87 -13.29 4.02
CA GLU A 33 -6.65 -12.74 2.90
C GLU A 33 -6.06 -11.43 2.38
N TRP A 34 -5.38 -10.66 3.23
CA TRP A 34 -4.70 -9.42 2.84
C TRP A 34 -3.46 -9.64 1.96
N MET A 35 -2.98 -10.89 1.85
CA MET A 35 -1.88 -11.28 0.97
C MET A 35 -2.37 -11.78 -0.40
N ASP A 36 -3.68 -11.81 -0.66
CA ASP A 36 -4.25 -12.24 -1.93
C ASP A 36 -4.46 -11.04 -2.87
N LYS A 37 -3.84 -11.06 -4.05
CA LYS A 37 -3.97 -10.02 -5.08
C LYS A 37 -5.41 -9.77 -5.53
N ASN A 38 -6.27 -10.76 -5.38
CA ASN A 38 -7.66 -10.68 -5.77
C ASN A 38 -8.55 -10.14 -4.65
N TYR A 39 -8.10 -10.12 -3.41
CA TYR A 39 -8.89 -9.67 -2.28
C TYR A 39 -9.01 -8.15 -2.26
N ARG A 40 -10.24 -7.64 -2.18
CA ARG A 40 -10.56 -6.20 -2.22
C ARG A 40 -11.18 -5.69 -0.91
N GLY A 41 -10.85 -6.35 0.19
CA GLY A 41 -11.48 -6.12 1.48
C GLY A 41 -12.87 -6.78 1.59
N LYS A 42 -13.57 -6.48 2.67
CA LYS A 42 -14.82 -7.17 3.05
C LYS A 42 -16.06 -6.71 2.28
N ILE A 43 -16.01 -5.52 1.67
CA ILE A 43 -17.18 -4.86 1.06
C ILE A 43 -17.21 -5.09 -0.45
N CYS A 44 -16.05 -5.03 -1.09
CA CYS A 44 -15.96 -5.16 -2.54
C CYS A 44 -15.79 -6.63 -2.94
N PRO A 45 -16.50 -7.11 -3.99
CA PRO A 45 -16.23 -8.42 -4.57
C PRO A 45 -14.78 -8.53 -5.02
N SER A 46 -14.17 -9.69 -4.78
CA SER A 46 -12.81 -10.00 -5.23
C SER A 46 -12.66 -9.89 -6.75
N TYR A 47 -11.44 -9.64 -7.21
CA TYR A 47 -11.10 -9.88 -8.61
C TYR A 47 -11.14 -11.39 -8.92
N GLN A 48 -11.34 -11.75 -10.18
CA GLN A 48 -11.29 -13.17 -10.61
C GLN A 48 -9.86 -13.60 -10.90
N ASP A 49 -9.14 -12.82 -11.69
CA ASP A 49 -7.72 -13.01 -12.00
C ASP A 49 -7.10 -11.64 -12.27
N LEU A 50 -6.70 -10.95 -11.20
CA LEU A 50 -6.02 -9.66 -11.34
C LEU A 50 -4.69 -9.87 -12.08
N VAL A 51 -4.58 -9.23 -13.25
CA VAL A 51 -3.39 -9.31 -14.10
C VAL A 51 -2.21 -8.67 -13.36
N GLU A 52 -1.13 -9.43 -13.26
CA GLU A 52 0.13 -8.97 -12.68
C GLU A 52 0.89 -8.14 -13.69
N GLU A 53 1.53 -7.08 -13.22
CA GLU A 53 2.37 -6.24 -14.06
C GLU A 53 3.76 -6.05 -13.45
N LYS A 54 4.70 -5.68 -14.31
CA LYS A 54 6.07 -5.39 -13.89
C LYS A 54 6.08 -4.07 -13.12
N LEU A 55 6.34 -4.16 -11.83
CA LEU A 55 6.44 -3.01 -10.94
C LEU A 55 7.72 -2.20 -11.19
N LYS A 56 7.63 -0.90 -10.89
CA LYS A 56 8.77 0.01 -10.82
C LYS A 56 9.15 0.26 -9.35
N SER A 57 10.30 0.90 -9.14
CA SER A 57 10.70 1.42 -7.84
C SER A 57 10.93 2.93 -7.97
N PRO A 58 10.15 3.77 -7.26
CA PRO A 58 9.00 3.42 -6.43
C PRO A 58 7.81 2.84 -7.24
N ILE A 59 6.88 2.13 -6.58
CA ILE A 59 5.69 1.56 -7.23
C ILE A 59 4.84 2.68 -7.84
N TYR A 60 4.64 3.74 -7.08
CA TYR A 60 4.02 4.99 -7.51
C TYR A 60 5.09 6.04 -7.75
N SER A 61 5.09 6.67 -8.92
CA SER A 61 6.00 7.79 -9.22
C SER A 61 5.82 8.97 -8.27
N GLU A 62 4.62 9.10 -7.71
CA GLU A 62 4.21 10.09 -6.72
C GLU A 62 4.88 9.88 -5.36
N HIS A 63 5.41 8.67 -5.08
CA HIS A 63 6.18 8.39 -3.85
C HIS A 63 7.64 8.85 -4.02
N ASP A 64 7.81 10.13 -4.30
CA ASP A 64 9.12 10.77 -4.40
C ASP A 64 9.61 11.30 -3.03
N ALA A 65 10.76 11.97 -3.04
CA ALA A 65 11.33 12.56 -1.82
C ALA A 65 10.43 13.65 -1.21
N THR A 66 9.67 14.38 -2.03
CA THR A 66 8.74 15.41 -1.54
C THR A 66 7.58 14.76 -0.80
N TYR A 67 6.97 13.73 -1.39
CA TYR A 67 5.90 12.97 -0.76
C TYR A 67 6.34 12.31 0.55
N TYR A 68 7.59 11.84 0.61
CA TYR A 68 8.16 11.31 1.85
C TYR A 68 8.23 12.37 2.96
N GLU A 69 8.70 13.59 2.67
CA GLU A 69 8.71 14.68 3.65
C GLU A 69 7.30 15.11 4.09
N GLU A 70 6.33 15.12 3.18
CA GLU A 70 4.91 15.35 3.51
C GLU A 70 4.38 14.28 4.46
N CYS A 71 4.75 13.02 4.25
CA CYS A 71 4.39 11.92 5.15
C CYS A 71 5.01 12.11 6.54
N LEU A 72 6.29 12.49 6.63
CA LEU A 72 6.95 12.80 7.91
C LEU A 72 6.29 13.99 8.62
N ALA A 73 5.96 15.05 7.89
CA ALA A 73 5.24 16.20 8.44
C ALA A 73 3.87 15.78 9.01
N ASN A 74 3.12 14.93 8.28
CA ASN A 74 1.83 14.44 8.73
C ASN A 74 1.94 13.58 10.02
N LEU A 75 3.00 12.78 10.15
CA LEU A 75 3.26 12.03 11.38
C LEU A 75 3.58 12.97 12.55
N ARG A 76 4.44 13.98 12.34
CA ARG A 76 4.76 14.98 13.37
C ARG A 76 3.52 15.76 13.81
N GLU A 77 2.65 16.17 12.89
CA GLU A 77 1.37 16.84 13.20
C GLU A 77 0.44 15.96 14.05
N LYS A 78 0.52 14.63 13.90
CA LYS A 78 -0.20 13.66 14.73
C LYS A 78 0.50 13.33 16.05
N GLY A 79 1.64 13.96 16.34
CA GLY A 79 2.46 13.69 17.52
C GLY A 79 3.20 12.35 17.47
N ILE A 80 3.43 11.81 16.27
CA ILE A 80 4.18 10.58 16.06
C ILE A 80 5.59 10.95 15.62
N GLU A 81 6.58 10.70 16.48
CA GLU A 81 8.00 10.83 16.16
C GLU A 81 8.57 9.46 15.78
N LEU A 82 9.34 9.43 14.69
CA LEU A 82 10.08 8.24 14.27
C LEU A 82 11.48 8.34 14.87
N GLU A 83 11.87 7.35 15.67
CA GLU A 83 13.22 7.20 16.25
C GLU A 83 14.27 6.73 15.22
#